data_AF-A0A6G9AEP2-F1
#
_entry.id   AF-A0A6G9AEP2-F1
#
_cell.length_a   1.000
_cell.length_b   1.000
_cell.length_c   1.000
_cell.angle_alpha   90.00
_cell.angle_beta   90.00
_cell.angle_gamma   90.00
#
_symmetry.space_group_name_H-M   'P 1'
#
loop_
_entity.id
_entity.type
_entity.pdbx_description
1 polymer ?
#
loop_
_entity_poly.entity_id
_entity_poly.type
_entity_poly.pdbx_seq_one_letter_code
_entity_poly.pdbx_strand_id
1 'polypeptide(L)'
;MAASALMVGSIDACRAQCVELSDRASQLELDTFVKSPSSLLERLRNDKEKLRYRLSNYIATSPSVLPSVQTLISASASTDRSSIGAALRIAEGRCTSKKPDAARKIRDFVQRIGDLNVQAGYAAAGDDASGAQAQSQDKGPGQPPRGSALLGGEWKTKLANPFKPVPLPN
;
A
#
# COMPACT_ATOMS: atom_id res chain seq x y z
N MET A 1 43.39 -12.23 -23.17
CA MET A 1 42.68 -10.95 -22.94
C MET A 1 41.32 -11.10 -23.61
N ALA A 2 40.33 -11.75 -22.98
CA ALA A 2 39.40 -11.21 -21.98
C ALA A 2 38.63 -9.97 -22.48
N ALA A 3 37.40 -10.19 -22.95
CA ALA A 3 36.34 -9.18 -22.99
C ALA A 3 34.98 -9.90 -23.01
N SER A 4 34.51 -10.31 -21.83
CA SER A 4 33.14 -10.77 -21.60
C SER A 4 32.21 -9.55 -21.65
N ALA A 5 31.42 -9.41 -22.70
CA ALA A 5 30.31 -8.46 -22.73
C ALA A 5 29.02 -9.18 -22.29
N LEU A 6 28.77 -9.19 -20.98
CA LEU A 6 27.46 -9.53 -20.43
C LEU A 6 26.50 -8.37 -20.74
N MET A 7 25.76 -8.49 -21.85
CA MET A 7 24.60 -7.62 -22.09
C MET A 7 23.45 -8.06 -21.16
N VAL A 8 23.49 -7.58 -19.91
CA VAL A 8 22.33 -7.58 -19.01
C VAL A 8 21.44 -6.42 -19.45
N GLY A 9 20.63 -6.67 -20.48
CA GLY A 9 19.48 -5.83 -20.79
C GLY A 9 18.25 -6.45 -20.15
N SER A 10 17.94 -6.07 -18.91
CA SER A 10 16.72 -6.52 -18.25
C SER A 10 15.49 -6.10 -19.06
N ILE A 11 14.92 -7.08 -19.74
CA ILE A 11 13.53 -7.13 -20.18
C ILE A 11 12.70 -6.97 -18.90
N ASP A 12 11.94 -5.87 -18.75
CA ASP A 12 10.55 -5.92 -18.28
C ASP A 12 9.93 -4.52 -18.32
N ALA A 13 9.56 -4.06 -19.52
CA ALA A 13 8.46 -3.11 -19.66
C ALA A 13 7.11 -3.84 -19.61
N CYS A 14 6.97 -4.95 -18.86
CA CYS A 14 5.63 -5.38 -18.47
C CYS A 14 5.12 -4.35 -17.46
N ARG A 15 4.27 -3.46 -17.96
CA ARG A 15 3.28 -2.71 -17.18
C ARG A 15 2.36 -3.70 -16.47
N ALA A 16 2.87 -4.55 -15.58
CA ALA A 16 2.03 -5.34 -14.71
C ALA A 16 1.67 -4.42 -13.57
N GLN A 17 0.49 -3.81 -13.71
CA GLN A 17 -0.11 -3.00 -12.67
C GLN A 17 -0.20 -3.85 -11.41
N CYS A 18 0.22 -3.32 -10.26
CA CYS A 18 0.10 -4.00 -8.97
C CYS A 18 -1.36 -4.13 -8.50
N VAL A 19 -2.30 -3.65 -9.31
CA VAL A 19 -3.72 -3.50 -9.01
C VAL A 19 -4.59 -4.12 -10.11
N GLU A 20 -5.71 -4.70 -9.68
CA GLU A 20 -6.76 -5.22 -10.55
C GLU A 20 -7.31 -4.13 -11.48
N LEU A 21 -7.82 -4.52 -12.65
CA LEU A 21 -8.31 -3.61 -13.69
C LEU A 21 -9.26 -2.53 -13.16
N SER A 22 -10.13 -2.87 -12.22
CA SER A 22 -11.12 -1.97 -11.62
C SER A 22 -10.53 -0.92 -10.68
N ASP A 23 -9.37 -1.21 -10.09
CA ASP A 23 -8.69 -0.27 -9.18
C ASP A 23 -7.65 0.56 -9.95
N ARG A 24 -7.34 0.24 -11.22
CA ARG A 24 -6.35 0.98 -12.02
C ARG A 24 -6.76 2.43 -12.22
N ALA A 25 -5.79 3.32 -12.04
CA ALA A 25 -5.92 4.71 -12.45
C ALA A 25 -5.99 4.82 -13.98
N SER A 26 -6.81 5.76 -14.46
CA SER A 26 -6.95 6.02 -15.90
C SER A 26 -5.62 6.50 -16.47
N GLN A 27 -5.25 6.08 -17.69
CA GLN A 27 -4.01 6.59 -18.31
C GLN A 27 -4.01 8.12 -18.45
N LEU A 28 -5.18 8.73 -18.67
CA LEU A 28 -5.35 10.18 -18.69
C LEU A 28 -5.00 10.82 -17.34
N GLU A 29 -5.38 10.20 -16.23
CA GLU A 29 -5.08 10.70 -14.87
C GLU A 29 -3.60 10.58 -14.55
N LEU A 30 -2.96 9.48 -14.98
CA LEU A 30 -1.51 9.30 -14.84
C LEU A 30 -0.73 10.33 -15.67
N ASP A 31 -1.10 10.56 -16.94
CA ASP A 31 -0.45 11.54 -17.79
C ASP A 31 -0.62 12.98 -17.25
N THR A 32 -1.82 13.31 -16.78
CA THR A 32 -2.10 14.60 -16.13
C THR A 32 -1.27 14.76 -14.86
N PHE A 33 -1.14 13.71 -14.05
CA PHE A 33 -0.30 13.71 -12.86
C PHE A 33 1.19 13.88 -13.20
N VAL A 34 1.68 13.22 -14.25
CA VAL A 34 3.08 13.35 -14.69
C VAL A 34 3.37 14.77 -15.21
N LYS A 35 2.41 15.38 -15.94
CA LYS A 35 2.51 16.77 -16.42
C LYS A 35 2.44 17.80 -15.29
N SER A 36 1.53 17.60 -14.34
CA SER A 36 1.24 18.57 -13.28
C SER A 36 1.04 17.89 -11.93
N PRO A 37 2.10 17.35 -11.30
CA PRO A 37 1.97 16.60 -10.05
C PRO A 37 1.47 17.52 -8.93
N SER A 38 1.92 18.77 -8.88
CA SER A 38 1.53 19.77 -7.88
C SER A 38 0.03 20.08 -7.90
N SER A 39 -0.63 20.01 -9.06
CA SER A 39 -2.08 20.24 -9.17
C SER A 39 -2.90 19.25 -8.34
N LEU A 40 -2.38 18.02 -8.17
CA LEU A 40 -3.02 17.01 -7.32
C LEU A 40 -3.00 17.45 -5.85
N LEU A 41 -1.86 17.95 -5.36
CA LEU A 41 -1.77 18.49 -3.99
C LEU A 41 -2.69 19.69 -3.83
N GLU A 42 -2.68 20.61 -4.80
CA GLU A 42 -3.49 21.81 -4.68
C GLU A 42 -4.98 21.48 -4.56
N ARG A 43 -5.44 20.49 -5.32
CA ARG A 43 -6.84 20.04 -5.32
C ARG A 43 -7.20 19.21 -4.09
N LEU A 44 -6.28 18.37 -3.62
CA LEU A 44 -6.51 17.43 -2.50
C LEU A 44 -5.84 17.90 -1.19
N ARG A 45 -5.47 19.19 -1.09
CA ARG A 45 -4.86 19.76 0.13
C ARG A 45 -5.78 19.70 1.34
N ASN A 46 -7.09 19.63 1.13
CA ASN A 46 -8.07 19.52 2.20
C ASN A 46 -8.41 18.05 2.52
N ASP A 47 -8.30 17.14 1.55
CA ASP A 47 -8.65 15.73 1.68
C ASP A 47 -7.40 14.83 1.69
N LYS A 48 -6.68 14.76 2.83
CA LYS A 48 -5.45 13.96 2.98
C LYS A 48 -5.66 12.47 2.71
N GLU A 49 -6.79 11.92 3.13
CA GLU A 49 -7.14 10.52 2.89
C GLU A 49 -7.32 10.23 1.39
N LYS A 50 -7.99 11.12 0.65
CA LYS A 50 -8.16 10.97 -0.80
C LYS A 50 -6.83 11.14 -1.53
N LEU A 51 -6.00 12.09 -1.10
CA LEU A 51 -4.65 12.26 -1.63
C LEU A 51 -3.85 10.97 -1.48
N ARG A 52 -3.84 10.41 -0.27
CA ARG A 52 -3.14 9.16 0.05
C ARG A 52 -3.64 7.99 -0.80
N TYR A 53 -4.97 7.83 -0.90
CA TYR A 53 -5.57 6.75 -1.69
C TYR A 53 -5.29 6.90 -3.18
N ARG A 54 -5.49 8.09 -3.76
CA ARG A 54 -5.23 8.33 -5.19
C ARG A 54 -3.76 8.18 -5.53
N LEU A 55 -2.87 8.74 -4.71
CA LEU A 55 -1.45 8.66 -4.94
C LEU A 55 -0.95 7.22 -4.83
N SER A 56 -1.41 6.47 -3.83
CA SER A 56 -1.07 5.05 -3.71
C SER A 56 -1.55 4.25 -4.93
N ASN A 57 -2.75 4.56 -5.44
CA ASN A 57 -3.27 3.94 -6.64
C ASN A 57 -2.45 4.29 -7.90
N TYR A 58 -2.02 5.54 -8.07
CA TYR A 58 -1.19 5.96 -9.20
C TYR A 58 0.16 5.21 -9.20
N ILE A 59 0.79 5.11 -8.04
CA ILE A 59 2.07 4.40 -7.85
C ILE A 59 1.88 2.90 -8.09
N ALA A 60 0.82 2.30 -7.56
CA ALA A 60 0.52 0.89 -7.74
C ALA A 60 0.13 0.55 -9.19
N THR A 61 -0.50 1.48 -9.91
CA THR A 61 -0.82 1.33 -11.33
C THR A 61 0.43 1.40 -12.20
N SER A 62 1.34 2.34 -11.93
CA SER A 62 2.59 2.47 -12.69
C SER A 62 3.74 2.98 -11.82
N PRO A 63 4.82 2.19 -11.62
CA PRO A 63 6.00 2.65 -10.89
C PRO A 63 6.80 3.72 -11.65
N SER A 64 6.40 4.08 -12.88
CA SER A 64 7.05 5.13 -13.68
C SER A 64 6.71 6.54 -13.20
N VAL A 65 5.73 6.70 -12.31
CA VAL A 65 5.33 8.01 -11.76
C VAL A 65 6.21 8.45 -10.57
N LEU A 66 7.09 7.59 -10.06
CA LEU A 66 7.94 7.88 -8.91
C LEU A 66 8.77 9.17 -9.07
N PRO A 67 9.38 9.48 -10.23
CA PRO A 67 10.07 10.76 -10.42
C PRO A 67 9.15 11.98 -10.27
N SER A 68 7.91 11.91 -10.77
CA SER A 68 6.90 12.97 -10.56
C SER A 68 6.50 13.10 -9.09
N VAL A 69 6.46 12.00 -8.34
CA VAL A 69 6.24 12.01 -6.88
C VAL A 69 7.42 12.69 -6.16
N GLN A 70 8.65 12.54 -6.65
CA GLN A 70 9.80 13.23 -6.08
C GLN A 70 9.68 14.75 -6.25
N THR A 71 9.33 15.21 -7.46
CA THR A 71 9.03 16.62 -7.72
C THR A 71 7.89 17.11 -6.82
N LEU A 72 6.87 16.28 -6.64
CA LEU A 72 5.76 16.56 -5.73
C LEU A 72 6.24 16.80 -4.31
N ILE A 73 7.02 15.87 -3.74
CA ILE A 73 7.57 15.95 -2.38
C ILE A 73 8.38 17.23 -2.19
N SER A 74 9.17 17.62 -3.20
CA SER A 74 9.96 18.87 -3.15
C SER A 74 9.09 20.13 -3.13
N ALA A 75 7.90 20.10 -3.74
CA ALA A 75 6.94 21.19 -3.75
C ALA A 75 5.94 21.15 -2.57
N SER A 76 5.86 20.03 -1.85
CA SER A 76 4.95 19.78 -0.73
C SER A 76 5.40 20.44 0.58
N ALA A 77 4.41 20.77 1.42
CA ALA A 77 4.63 21.05 2.85
C ALA A 77 4.94 19.77 3.65
N SER A 78 5.54 19.88 4.83
CA SER A 78 5.92 18.74 5.69
C SER A 78 4.75 17.81 6.01
N THR A 79 3.56 18.35 6.29
CA THR A 79 2.34 17.56 6.55
C THR A 79 1.94 16.69 5.36
N ASP A 80 2.10 17.22 4.14
CA ASP A 80 1.77 16.49 2.90
C ASP A 80 2.80 15.42 2.61
N ARG A 81 4.07 15.66 2.94
CA ARG A 81 5.15 14.67 2.80
C ARG A 81 4.90 13.42 3.63
N SER A 82 4.37 13.57 4.85
CA SER A 82 3.95 12.43 5.67
C SER A 82 2.81 11.64 5.02
N SER A 83 1.79 12.32 4.48
CA SER A 83 0.70 11.64 3.74
C SER A 83 1.19 10.95 2.47
N ILE A 84 2.16 11.53 1.77
CA ILE A 84 2.82 10.92 0.60
C ILE A 84 3.60 9.67 1.00
N GLY A 85 4.34 9.72 2.12
CA GLY A 85 5.02 8.56 2.71
C GLY A 85 4.06 7.41 2.99
N ALA A 86 2.93 7.71 3.62
CA ALA A 86 1.88 6.72 3.88
C ALA A 86 1.31 6.11 2.57
N ALA A 87 1.14 6.93 1.52
CA ALA A 87 0.70 6.46 0.21
C ALA A 87 1.69 5.49 -0.44
N LEU A 88 2.99 5.77 -0.32
CA LEU A 88 4.06 4.91 -0.83
C LEU A 88 4.03 3.53 -0.14
N ARG A 89 3.80 3.49 1.17
CA ARG A 89 3.71 2.22 1.91
C ARG A 89 2.50 1.38 1.52
N ILE A 90 1.35 2.01 1.31
CA ILE A 90 0.12 1.34 0.84
C ILE A 90 0.35 0.78 -0.56
N ALA A 91 0.95 1.57 -1.46
CA ALA A 91 1.28 1.13 -2.81
C ALA A 91 2.25 -0.05 -2.80
N GLU A 92 3.29 0.01 -1.97
CA GLU A 92 4.22 -1.10 -1.77
C GLU A 92 3.50 -2.35 -1.29
N GLY A 93 2.65 -2.26 -0.25
CA GLY A 93 1.89 -3.40 0.28
C GLY A 93 1.01 -4.07 -0.77
N ARG A 94 0.38 -3.27 -1.65
CA ARG A 94 -0.39 -3.78 -2.80
C ARG A 94 0.50 -4.45 -3.84
N CYS A 95 1.69 -3.89 -4.08
CA CYS A 95 2.67 -4.45 -5.01
C CYS A 95 3.36 -5.73 -4.50
N THR A 96 3.58 -5.89 -3.19
CA THR A 96 4.37 -7.01 -2.64
C THR A 96 3.88 -8.38 -3.09
N SER A 97 2.57 -8.60 -3.10
CA SER A 97 1.98 -9.91 -3.46
C SER A 97 1.89 -10.17 -4.96
N LYS A 98 1.87 -9.12 -5.80
CA LYS A 98 1.66 -9.23 -7.26
C LYS A 98 2.96 -9.01 -8.05
N LYS A 99 3.78 -8.05 -7.63
CA LYS A 99 5.08 -7.70 -8.21
C LYS A 99 6.08 -7.22 -7.13
N PRO A 100 6.89 -8.14 -6.57
CA PRO A 100 7.90 -7.78 -5.57
C PRO A 100 8.98 -6.83 -6.12
N ASP A 101 9.24 -6.82 -7.43
CA ASP A 101 10.16 -5.86 -8.07
C ASP A 101 9.66 -4.42 -8.00
N ALA A 102 8.34 -4.20 -8.17
CA ALA A 102 7.75 -2.88 -8.05
C ALA A 102 7.78 -2.40 -6.59
N ALA A 103 7.47 -3.31 -5.64
CA ALA A 103 7.60 -3.02 -4.21
C ALA A 103 9.03 -2.63 -3.83
N ARG A 104 10.04 -3.36 -4.35
CA ARG A 104 11.46 -3.04 -4.14
C ARG A 104 11.81 -1.64 -4.65
N LYS A 105 11.37 -1.26 -5.86
CA LYS A 105 11.57 0.08 -6.41
C LYS A 105 10.97 1.18 -5.54
N ILE A 106 9.78 0.95 -4.97
CA ILE A 106 9.12 1.91 -4.07
C ILE A 106 9.93 2.09 -2.78
N ARG A 107 10.38 0.98 -2.18
CA ARG A 107 11.24 1.03 -0.98
C ARG A 107 12.56 1.74 -1.24
N ASP A 108 13.24 1.40 -2.34
CA ASP A 108 14.51 2.02 -2.73
C ASP A 108 14.32 3.53 -3.00
N PHE A 109 13.17 3.91 -3.55
CA PHE A 109 12.80 5.31 -3.75
C PHE A 109 12.61 6.07 -2.43
N VAL A 110 11.88 5.50 -1.47
CA VAL A 110 11.70 6.10 -0.13
C VAL A 110 13.04 6.27 0.58
N GLN A 111 13.92 5.26 0.49
CA GLN A 111 15.28 5.34 1.04
C GLN A 111 16.12 6.43 0.36
N ARG A 112 16.00 6.57 -0.97
CA ARG A 112 16.76 7.56 -1.75
C ARG A 112 16.34 9.01 -1.49
N ILE A 113 15.06 9.27 -1.22
CA ILE A 113 14.58 10.64 -0.97
C ILE A 113 15.21 11.23 0.31
N GLY A 114 15.38 10.40 1.35
CA GLY A 114 15.98 10.84 2.61
C GLY A 114 15.18 11.90 3.39
N ASP A 115 13.93 12.19 3.03
CA ASP A 115 13.08 13.14 3.75
C ASP A 115 12.45 12.47 4.98
N LEU A 116 12.72 13.04 6.16
CA LEU A 116 12.29 12.50 7.45
C LEU A 116 10.77 12.43 7.58
N ASN A 117 10.01 13.36 6.98
CA ASN A 117 8.55 13.35 7.06
C ASN A 117 7.98 12.23 6.19
N VAL A 118 8.53 12.04 4.99
CA VAL A 118 8.15 10.93 4.10
C VAL A 118 8.45 9.59 4.77
N GLN A 119 9.63 9.45 5.38
CA GLN A 119 10.00 8.23 6.10
C GLN A 119 9.10 7.97 7.31
N ALA A 120 8.79 9.00 8.10
CA ALA A 120 7.88 8.88 9.24
C ALA A 120 6.48 8.43 8.81
N GLY A 121 5.92 9.02 7.75
CA GLY A 121 4.63 8.62 7.20
C GLY A 121 4.63 7.22 6.60
N TYR A 122 5.73 6.83 5.94
CA TYR A 122 5.91 5.50 5.38
C TYR A 122 6.02 4.42 6.47
N ALA A 123 6.76 4.68 7.54
CA ALA A 123 6.88 3.78 8.68
C ALA A 123 5.54 3.64 9.43
N ALA A 124 4.85 4.75 9.70
CA ALA A 124 3.56 4.76 10.38
C ALA A 124 2.51 3.90 9.65
N ALA A 125 2.40 4.05 8.32
CA ALA A 125 1.47 3.24 7.52
C ALA A 125 1.92 1.77 7.39
N GLY A 126 3.17 1.45 7.73
CA GLY A 126 3.73 0.11 7.63
C GLY A 126 3.45 -0.75 8.86
N ASP A 127 3.26 -0.11 10.01
CA ASP A 127 2.88 -0.75 11.27
C ASP A 127 1.43 -1.28 11.17
N ASP A 128 0.51 -0.47 10.65
CA ASP A 128 -0.88 -0.88 10.35
C ASP A 128 -0.97 -2.09 9.40
N ALA A 129 -0.10 -2.15 8.39
CA ALA A 129 -0.07 -3.26 7.44
C ALA A 129 0.56 -4.55 8.03
N SER A 130 1.48 -4.41 8.99
CA SER A 130 2.11 -5.55 9.67
C SER A 130 1.16 -6.21 10.67
N GLY A 131 0.20 -5.45 11.22
CA GLY A 131 -0.93 -5.98 11.99
C GLY A 131 -1.88 -6.87 11.16
N ALA A 132 -1.92 -6.70 9.83
CA ALA A 132 -2.82 -7.45 8.94
C ALA A 132 -2.19 -8.74 8.35
N GLN A 133 -0.88 -8.96 8.49
CA GLN A 133 -0.20 -10.16 7.96
C GLN A 133 0.09 -11.26 9.00
N ALA A 134 -0.41 -11.14 10.23
CA ALA A 134 -0.17 -12.11 11.31
C ALA A 134 -1.36 -13.07 11.59
N GLN A 135 -2.22 -13.37 10.61
CA GLN A 135 -3.19 -14.47 10.72
C GLN A 135 -3.15 -15.40 9.51
N SER A 136 -2.05 -16.15 9.42
CA SER A 136 -2.07 -17.49 8.83
C SER A 136 -1.14 -18.37 9.65
N GLN A 137 -1.62 -18.75 10.83
CA GLN A 137 -1.15 -19.97 11.48
C GLN A 137 -2.26 -20.99 11.39
N ASP A 138 -2.10 -21.84 10.39
CA ASP A 138 -2.48 -23.24 10.41
C ASP A 138 -2.28 -23.84 11.81
N LYS A 139 -3.37 -24.33 12.43
CA LYS A 139 -3.25 -25.40 13.43
C LYS A 139 -4.56 -26.09 13.72
N GLY A 140 -4.57 -27.39 13.43
CA GLY A 140 -5.56 -28.37 13.87
C GLY A 140 -5.66 -28.49 15.40
N PRO A 141 -6.59 -29.33 15.89
CA PRO A 141 -7.06 -29.29 17.26
C PRO A 141 -6.15 -30.08 18.21
N GLY A 142 -5.75 -29.48 19.34
CA GLY A 142 -5.06 -30.19 20.41
C GLY A 142 -4.55 -29.28 21.55
N GLN A 143 -5.37 -29.11 22.58
CA GLN A 143 -5.09 -28.52 23.92
C GLN A 143 -3.85 -29.10 24.66
N PRO A 144 -3.44 -28.62 25.87
CA PRO A 144 -3.93 -27.50 26.68
C PRO A 144 -2.85 -26.54 27.26
N PRO A 145 -3.25 -25.45 27.96
CA PRO A 145 -2.35 -24.40 28.47
C PRO A 145 -1.95 -24.58 29.94
N ARG A 146 -0.74 -24.11 30.28
CA ARG A 146 -0.25 -23.79 31.64
C ARG A 146 0.48 -22.44 31.50
N GLY A 147 0.22 -21.37 32.22
CA GLY A 147 -0.60 -21.10 33.38
C GLY A 147 -0.05 -19.80 33.98
N SER A 148 -0.87 -18.75 34.05
CA SER A 148 -0.74 -17.49 34.83
C SER A 148 -1.96 -16.62 34.45
N ALA A 149 -3.16 -16.87 34.99
CA ALA A 149 -3.70 -16.26 36.23
C ALA A 149 -3.61 -14.71 36.17
N LEU A 150 -4.68 -13.90 36.14
CA LEU A 150 -6.07 -13.98 36.63
C LEU A 150 -6.94 -12.99 35.79
N LEU A 151 -7.98 -13.41 35.04
CA LEU A 151 -9.42 -13.43 35.40
C LEU A 151 -9.98 -12.06 35.82
N GLY A 152 -11.07 -11.50 35.28
CA GLY A 152 -12.06 -11.96 34.30
C GLY A 152 -13.25 -10.96 34.25
N GLY A 153 -13.86 -10.78 33.07
CA GLY A 153 -15.07 -9.99 32.86
C GLY A 153 -15.56 -10.17 31.42
N GLU A 154 -16.83 -10.51 31.26
CA GLU A 154 -17.42 -11.20 30.12
C GLU A 154 -17.59 -10.36 28.82
N TRP A 155 -17.26 -10.94 27.66
CA TRP A 155 -17.87 -10.52 26.39
C TRP A 155 -18.79 -11.64 25.93
N LYS A 156 -20.05 -11.56 26.35
CA LYS A 156 -21.10 -12.52 26.02
C LYS A 156 -22.18 -11.82 25.19
N THR A 157 -21.89 -11.55 23.92
CA THR A 157 -22.93 -11.25 22.94
C THR A 157 -22.85 -12.26 21.80
N LYS A 158 -23.72 -13.28 21.89
CA LYS A 158 -24.06 -14.17 20.79
C LYS A 158 -24.57 -13.32 19.63
N LEU A 159 -23.73 -13.09 18.62
CA LEU A 159 -24.18 -12.56 17.34
C LEU A 159 -24.99 -13.67 16.65
N ALA A 160 -26.32 -13.63 16.85
CA ALA A 160 -27.24 -14.51 16.17
C ALA A 160 -27.15 -14.27 14.65
N ASN A 161 -27.01 -15.37 13.89
CA ASN A 161 -26.84 -15.37 12.45
C ASN A 161 -28.20 -15.03 11.77
N PRO A 162 -28.36 -13.85 11.13
CA PRO A 162 -29.69 -13.34 10.75
C PRO A 162 -30.25 -13.91 9.44
N PHE A 163 -29.56 -14.83 8.77
CA PHE A 163 -29.93 -15.34 7.44
C PHE A 163 -30.45 -16.78 7.44
N LYS A 164 -31.28 -17.18 8.41
CA LYS A 164 -32.00 -18.46 8.31
C LYS A 164 -33.27 -18.28 7.47
N PRO A 165 -33.45 -19.05 6.37
CA PRO A 165 -34.66 -18.97 5.55
C PRO A 165 -35.88 -19.45 6.34
N VAL A 166 -36.97 -18.67 6.28
CA VAL A 166 -38.26 -18.98 6.91
C VAL A 166 -39.08 -19.88 5.96
N PRO A 167 -39.57 -21.05 6.38
CA PRO A 167 -40.48 -21.86 5.57
C PRO A 167 -41.89 -21.26 5.56
N LEU A 168 -42.48 -21.15 4.37
CA LEU A 168 -43.88 -20.75 4.17
C LEU A 168 -44.83 -21.95 4.43
N PRO A 169 -45.96 -21.75 5.12
CA PRO A 169 -46.93 -22.82 5.37
C PRO A 169 -47.84 -23.11 4.16
N ASN A 170 -48.21 -24.38 3.98
CA ASN A 170 -49.31 -24.84 3.12
C ASN A 170 -50.67 -24.59 3.77
#